data_AF-A0A525JRW1-F1
#
_entry.id   AF-A0A525JRW1-F1
#
_cell.length_a   1.000
_cell.length_b   1.000
_cell.length_c   1.000
_cell.angle_alpha   90.00
_cell.angle_beta   90.00
_cell.angle_gamma   90.00
#
_symmetry.space_group_name_H-M   'P 1'
#
loop_
_entity.id
_entity.type
_entity.pdbx_description
1 polymer ?
#
loop_
_entity_poly.entity_id
_entity_poly.type
_entity_poly.pdbx_seq_one_letter_code
_entity_poly.pdbx_strand_id
1 'polypeptide(L)'
;MARLRKQLPSHLGAGELHYRGFTGTVDYEIQGEPSALRLGPARLRGFLTTTPEVAAEAFRAGEAELKLQDGARFRITLIGHSEGADVAYFEMRV
;
A
#
# COMPACT_ATOMS: atom_id res chain seq x y z
N MET A 1 -28.51 15.96 -3.37
CA MET A 1 -28.05 15.02 -4.41
C MET A 1 -26.77 14.35 -3.95
N ALA A 2 -26.84 13.11 -3.46
CA ALA A 2 -25.64 12.35 -3.09
C ALA A 2 -24.92 11.95 -4.38
N ARG A 3 -23.75 12.55 -4.66
CA ARG A 3 -22.86 12.03 -5.69
C ARG A 3 -22.38 10.68 -5.20
N LEU A 4 -22.93 9.59 -5.76
CA LEU A 4 -22.38 8.25 -5.59
C LEU A 4 -20.95 8.33 -6.13
N ARG A 5 -19.96 8.53 -5.25
CA ARG A 5 -18.55 8.45 -5.65
C ARG A 5 -18.36 7.01 -6.08
N LYS A 6 -18.25 6.79 -7.39
CA LYS A 6 -17.99 5.48 -7.97
C LYS A 6 -16.75 4.94 -7.26
N GLN A 7 -16.93 3.90 -6.44
CA GLN A 7 -15.84 3.24 -5.74
C GLN A 7 -14.85 2.79 -6.81
N LEU A 8 -13.58 3.19 -6.66
CA LEU A 8 -12.53 2.72 -7.56
C LEU A 8 -12.45 1.19 -7.43
N PRO A 9 -12.16 0.46 -8.52
CA PRO A 9 -11.95 -0.97 -8.43
C PRO A 9 -10.84 -1.28 -7.40
N SER A 10 -11.02 -2.30 -6.58
CA SER A 10 -9.98 -2.77 -5.66
C SER A 10 -9.09 -3.78 -6.37
N HIS A 11 -7.79 -3.53 -6.37
CA HIS A 11 -6.75 -4.41 -6.89
C HIS A 11 -6.07 -5.12 -5.71
N LEU A 12 -6.40 -6.39 -5.53
CA LEU A 12 -5.95 -7.25 -4.44
C LEU A 12 -4.81 -8.16 -4.90
N GLY A 13 -3.87 -8.47 -4.00
CA GLY A 13 -2.83 -9.45 -4.29
C GLY A 13 -1.84 -9.61 -3.15
N ALA A 14 -0.91 -10.55 -3.34
CA ALA A 14 0.27 -10.69 -2.50
C ALA A 14 1.44 -9.94 -3.14
N GLY A 15 2.25 -9.30 -2.32
CA GLY A 15 3.43 -8.54 -2.72
C GLY A 15 4.57 -8.73 -1.73
N GLU A 16 5.67 -8.03 -2.00
CA GLU A 16 6.85 -8.00 -1.14
C GLU A 16 7.05 -6.56 -0.66
N LEU A 17 7.06 -6.38 0.66
CA LEU A 17 7.29 -5.09 1.30
C LEU A 17 8.75 -4.98 1.71
N HIS A 18 9.39 -3.90 1.29
CA HIS A 18 10.76 -3.56 1.66
C HIS A 18 10.78 -2.21 2.36
N TYR A 19 11.25 -2.18 3.59
CA TYR A 19 11.61 -0.95 4.30
C TYR A 19 12.93 -1.17 5.03
N ARG A 20 13.42 -0.15 5.71
CA ARG A 20 14.75 -0.18 6.33
C ARG A 20 14.90 -1.38 7.28
N GLY A 21 15.68 -2.37 6.87
CA GLY A 21 15.99 -3.56 7.66
C GLY A 21 14.99 -4.72 7.54
N PHE A 22 13.96 -4.59 6.69
CA PHE A 22 12.95 -5.63 6.49
C PHE A 22 12.69 -5.89 5.02
N THR A 23 12.50 -7.16 4.69
CA THR A 23 11.95 -7.62 3.41
C THR A 23 11.07 -8.82 3.71
N GLY A 24 9.81 -8.77 3.29
CA GLY A 24 8.88 -9.85 3.56
C GLY A 24 7.59 -9.75 2.76
N THR A 25 6.89 -10.88 2.67
CA THR A 25 5.62 -10.97 1.93
C THR A 25 4.49 -10.31 2.71
N VAL A 26 3.64 -9.58 2.00
CA VAL A 26 2.44 -8.93 2.56
C VAL A 26 1.28 -9.12 1.58
N ASP A 27 0.05 -9.16 2.10
CA ASP A 27 -1.13 -8.99 1.27
C ASP A 27 -1.44 -7.50 1.13
N TYR A 28 -2.00 -7.09 -0.01
CA TYR A 28 -2.37 -5.71 -0.27
C TYR A 28 -3.76 -5.59 -0.90
N GLU A 29 -4.38 -4.44 -0.68
CA GLU A 29 -5.50 -3.93 -1.47
C GLU A 29 -5.17 -2.51 -1.92
N ILE A 30 -5.23 -2.26 -3.23
CA ILE A 30 -5.01 -0.94 -3.82
C ILE A 30 -6.32 -0.47 -4.45
N GLN A 31 -6.76 0.74 -4.11
CA GLN A 31 -7.92 1.37 -4.73
C GLN A 31 -7.49 2.02 -6.06
N GLY A 32 -7.94 1.44 -7.17
CA GLY A 32 -7.59 1.82 -8.53
C GLY A 32 -6.75 0.75 -9.23
N GLU A 33 -6.20 1.13 -10.38
CA GLU A 33 -5.41 0.23 -11.24
C GLU A 33 -3.93 0.63 -11.18
N PRO A 34 -3.06 -0.13 -10.49
CA PRO A 34 -1.63 0.18 -10.36
C PRO A 34 -0.92 0.29 -11.71
N SER A 35 -1.28 -0.56 -12.68
CA SER A 35 -0.69 -0.54 -14.03
C SER A 35 -1.03 0.73 -14.83
N ALA A 36 -2.08 1.46 -14.44
CA ALA A 36 -2.49 2.73 -15.01
C ALA A 36 -1.87 3.94 -14.29
N LEU A 37 -1.15 3.73 -13.17
CA LEU A 37 -0.47 4.82 -12.47
C LEU A 37 0.66 5.37 -13.33
N ARG A 38 0.79 6.70 -13.39
CA ARG A 38 1.80 7.42 -14.18
C ARG A 38 2.45 8.46 -13.31
N LEU A 39 3.65 8.89 -13.71
CA LEU A 39 4.34 10.05 -13.12
C LEU A 39 3.40 11.26 -13.13
N GLY A 40 3.15 11.86 -11.97
CA GLY A 40 2.23 12.99 -11.83
C GLY A 40 1.68 13.14 -10.41
N PRO A 41 0.69 14.03 -10.21
CA PRO A 41 0.08 14.26 -8.90
C PRO A 41 -0.88 13.13 -8.47
N ALA A 42 -1.20 12.20 -9.37
CA ALA A 42 -2.09 11.10 -9.08
C ALA A 42 -1.45 10.15 -8.05
N ARG A 43 -2.23 9.79 -7.04
CA ARG A 43 -1.83 8.82 -6.01
C ARG A 43 -2.92 7.76 -5.92
N LEU A 44 -2.51 6.50 -5.86
CA LEU A 44 -3.43 5.44 -5.44
C LEU A 44 -3.28 5.24 -3.94
N ARG A 45 -4.38 4.88 -3.30
CA ARG A 45 -4.41 4.56 -1.88
C ARG A 45 -4.64 3.09 -1.72
N GLY A 46 -4.09 2.53 -0.66
CA GLY A 46 -4.28 1.13 -0.36
C GLY A 46 -4.03 0.84 1.10
N PHE A 47 -4.13 -0.42 1.44
CA PHE A 47 -3.65 -0.96 2.69
C PHE A 47 -2.91 -2.26 2.43
N LEU A 48 -2.01 -2.57 3.35
CA LEU A 48 -1.34 -3.86 3.42
C LEU A 48 -1.71 -4.56 4.72
N THR A 49 -1.76 -5.88 4.65
CA THR A 49 -1.99 -6.76 5.80
C THR A 49 -0.76 -7.63 6.01
N THR A 50 -0.28 -7.66 7.25
CA THR A 50 0.94 -8.36 7.68
C THR A 50 0.90 -8.60 9.19
N THR A 51 1.94 -9.17 9.80
CA THR A 51 1.96 -9.30 11.27
C THR A 51 1.90 -7.92 11.95
N PRO A 52 1.25 -7.78 13.12
CA PRO A 52 1.12 -6.49 13.82
C PRO A 52 2.45 -5.76 14.03
N GLU A 53 3.53 -6.50 14.31
CA GLU A 53 4.88 -5.97 14.51
C GLU A 53 5.40 -5.30 13.24
N VAL A 54 5.27 -5.99 12.10
CA VAL A 54 5.69 -5.48 10.78
C VAL A 54 4.82 -4.30 10.35
N ALA A 55 3.52 -4.32 10.62
CA ALA A 55 2.63 -3.20 10.30
C ALA A 55 3.04 -1.93 11.07
N ALA A 56 3.32 -2.09 12.38
CA ALA A 56 3.81 -1.01 13.23
C ALA A 56 5.19 -0.50 12.79
N GLU A 57 6.11 -1.41 12.45
CA GLU A 57 7.46 -1.05 11.98
C GLU A 57 7.44 -0.35 10.62
N ALA A 58 6.66 -0.84 9.67
CA ALA A 58 6.48 -0.22 8.37
C ALA A 58 5.91 1.21 8.51
N PHE A 59 4.90 1.38 9.38
CA PHE A 59 4.36 2.71 9.68
C PHE A 59 5.41 3.63 10.33
N ARG A 60 6.20 3.14 11.28
CA ARG A 60 7.30 3.90 11.89
C ARG A 60 8.40 4.27 10.89
N ALA A 61 8.65 3.43 9.89
CA ALA A 61 9.59 3.72 8.82
C ALA A 61 9.09 4.87 7.91
N GLY A 62 7.77 5.06 7.81
CA GLY A 62 7.10 6.15 7.08
C GLY A 62 7.09 5.96 5.56
N GLU A 63 8.12 5.34 4.99
CA GLU A 63 8.20 5.00 3.58
C GLU A 63 8.70 3.56 3.37
N ALA A 64 8.19 2.92 2.33
CA ALA A 64 8.57 1.57 1.93
C ALA A 64 8.51 1.42 0.40
N GLU A 65 9.12 0.36 -0.13
CA GLU A 65 8.92 -0.12 -1.49
C GLU A 65 7.96 -1.31 -1.44
N LEU A 66 6.87 -1.24 -2.19
CA LEU A 66 5.95 -2.34 -2.40
C LEU A 66 6.18 -2.90 -3.80
N LYS A 67 6.60 -4.15 -3.86
CA LYS A 67 6.71 -4.92 -5.09
C LYS A 67 5.47 -5.78 -5.25
N LEU A 68 4.75 -5.61 -6.36
CA LEU A 68 3.57 -6.39 -6.69
C LEU A 68 3.98 -7.74 -7.30
N GLN A 69 3.02 -8.67 -7.39
CA GLN A 69 3.21 -10.00 -7.98
C GLN A 69 3.67 -9.99 -9.45
N ASP A 70 3.32 -8.95 -10.20
CA ASP A 70 3.72 -8.77 -11.60
C ASP A 70 5.16 -8.23 -11.75
N GLY A 71 5.84 -7.98 -10.61
CA GLY A 71 7.20 -7.45 -10.54
C GLY A 71 7.27 -5.92 -10.56
N ALA A 72 6.16 -5.21 -10.69
CA ALA A 72 6.12 -3.76 -10.59
C ALA A 72 6.49 -3.32 -9.17
N ARG A 73 7.26 -2.23 -9.05
CA ARG A 73 7.72 -1.69 -7.78
C ARG A 73 7.26 -0.27 -7.63
N PHE A 74 6.66 0.03 -6.49
CA PHE A 74 6.14 1.35 -6.16
C PHE A 74 6.72 1.82 -4.83
N ARG A 75 7.13 3.08 -4.78
CA ARG A 75 7.41 3.72 -3.49
C ARG A 75 6.08 4.09 -2.85
N ILE A 76 5.88 3.60 -1.64
CA ILE A 76 4.69 3.87 -0.85
C ILE A 76 5.06 4.72 0.37
N THR A 77 4.14 5.59 0.75
CA THR A 77 4.20 6.36 2.00
C THR A 77 3.11 5.83 2.90
N LEU A 78 3.50 5.37 4.09
CA LEU A 78 2.56 4.88 5.09
C LEU A 78 1.87 6.10 5.73
N ILE A 79 0.53 6.11 5.70
CA ILE A 79 -0.28 7.25 6.15
C ILE A 79 -1.12 6.95 7.39
N GLY A 80 -1.25 5.68 7.77
CA GLY A 80 -1.99 5.31 8.96
C GLY A 80 -1.74 3.87 9.37
N HIS A 81 -1.81 3.62 10.66
CA HIS A 81 -1.79 2.30 11.27
C HIS A 81 -2.47 2.45 12.64
N SER A 82 -3.20 1.43 13.07
CA SER A 82 -3.78 1.36 14.40
C SER A 82 -2.94 0.45 15.27
N GLU A 83 -2.62 0.88 16.49
CA GLU A 83 -1.78 0.10 17.40
C GLU A 83 -2.36 -1.30 17.64
N GLY A 84 -1.52 -2.33 17.47
CA GLY A 84 -1.92 -3.73 17.59
C GLY A 84 -2.67 -4.31 16.39
N ALA A 85 -2.95 -3.52 15.34
CA ALA A 85 -3.56 -4.01 14.12
C ALA A 85 -2.53 -4.68 13.19
N ASP A 86 -2.99 -5.62 12.38
CA ASP A 86 -2.26 -6.27 11.30
C ASP A 86 -2.26 -5.45 9.99
N VAL A 87 -2.93 -4.29 9.99
CA VAL A 87 -3.12 -3.45 8.80
C VAL A 87 -2.34 -2.14 8.89
N ALA A 88 -1.73 -1.75 7.77
CA ALA A 88 -1.17 -0.42 7.55
C ALA A 88 -1.70 0.19 6.25
N TYR A 89 -2.10 1.46 6.29
CA TYR A 89 -2.63 2.22 5.17
C TYR A 89 -1.52 3.02 4.49
N PHE A 90 -1.56 3.10 3.17
CA PHE A 90 -0.53 3.78 2.38
C PHE A 90 -1.09 4.58 1.21
N GLU A 91 -0.28 5.51 0.73
CA GLU A 91 -0.40 6.08 -0.62
C GLU A 91 0.78 5.64 -1.47
N MET A 92 0.53 5.35 -2.74
CA MET A 92 1.58 5.00 -3.70
C MET A 92 1.67 6.02 -4.84
N ARG A 93 2.90 6.19 -5.33
CA ARG A 93 3.28 7.04 -6.46
C ARG A 93 4.29 6.31 -7.34
N VAL A 94 4.38 6.73 -8.61
CA VAL A 94 5.51 6.39 -9.52
C VAL A 94 6.67 7.33 -9.24
#